data_AF-A0A0W8DP86-F1
#
_entry.id   AF-A0A0W8DP86-F1
#
_cell.length_a   1.000
_cell.length_b   1.000
_cell.length_c   1.000
_cell.angle_alpha   90.00
_cell.angle_beta   90.00
_cell.angle_gamma   90.00
#
_symmetry.space_group_name_H-M   'P 1'
#
loop_
_entity.id
_entity.type
_entity.pdbx_description
1 polymer ?
#
loop_
_entity_poly.entity_id
_entity_poly.type
_entity_poly.pdbx_seq_one_letter_code
_entity_poly.pdbx_strand_id
1 'polypeptide(L)'
;MVFASLTRCARPSPLRLARRLSTYKPDIEAVKKLRAESQAPLKDVRNALAATEGDFPAAFEWLRKKGIASASKKAGRQTGEGLVAVKVADSGLAAAMVEVNSETDFVAMNDKFQALVSSVAVAAYERFEVGESKEEEA
;
A
#
# COMPACT_ATOMS: atom_id res chain seq x y z
N MET A 1 15.53 -49.47 -51.79
CA MET A 1 16.68 -49.11 -50.93
C MET A 1 17.33 -47.91 -51.60
N VAL A 2 17.24 -46.68 -51.10
CA VAL A 2 17.86 -46.18 -49.86
C VAL A 2 16.96 -45.17 -49.16
N PHE A 3 16.79 -45.39 -47.87
CA PHE A 3 16.08 -44.56 -46.90
C PHE A 3 16.99 -43.42 -46.39
N ALA A 4 16.35 -42.36 -45.90
CA ALA A 4 16.83 -41.39 -44.91
C ALA A 4 17.81 -40.28 -45.35
N SER A 5 17.29 -39.04 -45.37
CA SER A 5 17.69 -38.04 -44.36
C SER A 5 16.76 -36.82 -44.46
N LEU A 6 15.57 -36.93 -43.85
CA LEU A 6 14.89 -35.74 -43.37
C LEU A 6 15.69 -35.19 -42.19
N THR A 7 16.69 -34.37 -42.47
CA THR A 7 17.25 -33.45 -41.47
C THR A 7 16.13 -32.48 -41.11
N ARG A 8 15.41 -32.84 -40.05
CA ARG A 8 14.36 -32.03 -39.41
C ARG A 8 14.89 -30.62 -39.25
N CYS A 9 14.29 -29.68 -39.98
CA CYS A 9 14.35 -28.27 -39.64
C CYS A 9 13.73 -28.10 -38.25
N ALA A 10 14.56 -28.11 -37.20
CA ALA A 10 14.13 -27.75 -35.86
C ALA A 10 13.88 -26.24 -35.84
N ARG A 11 12.71 -25.81 -36.34
CA ARG A 11 12.24 -24.45 -36.10
C ARG A 11 11.93 -24.37 -34.61
N PRO A 12 12.62 -23.53 -33.82
CA PRO A 12 12.25 -23.35 -32.43
C PRO A 12 10.81 -22.85 -32.38
N SER A 13 10.00 -23.46 -31.52
CA SER A 13 8.58 -23.12 -31.40
C SER A 13 8.42 -21.63 -31.07
N PRO A 14 7.45 -20.94 -31.69
CA PRO A 14 7.23 -19.50 -31.48
C PRO A 14 6.88 -19.16 -30.02
N LEU A 15 6.50 -20.18 -29.22
CA LEU A 15 6.18 -20.05 -27.80
C LEU A 15 7.40 -19.93 -26.87
N ARG A 16 8.63 -20.04 -27.37
CA ARG A 16 9.85 -19.78 -26.56
C ARG A 16 10.29 -18.32 -26.54
N LEU A 17 9.83 -17.48 -27.47
CA LEU A 17 10.27 -16.09 -27.57
C LEU A 17 9.45 -15.12 -26.71
N ALA A 18 8.30 -15.56 -26.18
CA ALA A 18 7.41 -14.75 -25.35
C ALA A 18 7.78 -14.73 -23.85
N ARG A 19 9.00 -15.13 -23.48
CA ARG A 19 9.47 -15.16 -22.09
C ARG A 19 10.73 -14.32 -21.90
N ARG A 20 10.65 -13.04 -22.25
CA ARG A 20 11.53 -11.99 -21.72
C ARG A 20 10.65 -10.91 -21.11
N LEU A 21 9.95 -11.26 -20.04
CA LEU A 21 9.34 -10.27 -19.17
C LEU A 21 10.29 -10.07 -17.99
N SER A 22 10.86 -8.86 -17.94
CA SER A 22 11.82 -8.30 -16.97
C SER A 22 12.95 -9.25 -16.54
N THR A 23 14.11 -9.13 -17.18
CA THR A 23 15.36 -9.78 -16.74
C THR A 23 16.01 -9.12 -15.52
N TYR A 24 15.34 -8.14 -14.91
CA TYR A 24 15.87 -7.43 -13.75
C TYR A 24 15.73 -8.30 -12.50
N LYS A 25 16.86 -8.87 -12.07
CA LYS A 25 16.98 -9.54 -10.77
C LYS A 25 17.35 -8.45 -9.74
N PRO A 26 16.44 -8.09 -8.81
CA PRO A 26 16.72 -7.03 -7.85
C PRO A 26 17.84 -7.44 -6.92
N ASP A 27 18.78 -6.52 -6.71
CA ASP A 27 19.85 -6.70 -5.74
C ASP A 27 19.31 -6.64 -4.31
N ILE A 28 19.93 -7.40 -3.40
CA ILE A 28 19.47 -7.53 -2.01
C ILE A 28 19.62 -6.20 -1.26
N GLU A 29 20.64 -5.40 -1.57
CA GLU A 29 20.83 -4.09 -0.93
C GLU A 29 19.78 -3.09 -1.38
N ALA A 30 19.48 -3.07 -2.69
CA ALA A 30 18.41 -2.24 -3.24
C ALA A 30 17.04 -2.57 -2.60
N VAL A 31 16.74 -3.86 -2.42
CA VAL A 31 15.52 -4.31 -1.73
C VAL A 31 15.50 -3.86 -0.27
N LYS A 32 16.63 -3.92 0.44
CA LYS A 32 16.74 -3.47 1.84
C LYS A 32 16.52 -1.96 1.96
N LYS A 33 17.14 -1.17 1.08
CA LYS A 33 17.00 0.30 1.06
C LYS A 33 15.54 0.70 0.83
N LEU A 34 14.93 0.19 -0.25
CA LEU A 34 13.54 0.52 -0.58
C LEU A 34 12.55 0.04 0.50
N ARG A 35 12.83 -1.10 1.15
CA ARG A 35 11.98 -1.58 2.27
C ARG A 35 12.13 -0.74 3.53
N ALA A 36 13.32 -0.26 3.86
CA ALA A 36 13.54 0.57 5.03
C ALA A 36 12.72 1.87 4.96
N GLU A 37 12.66 2.45 3.76
CA GLU A 37 11.93 3.69 3.50
C GLU A 37 10.41 3.46 3.33
N SER A 38 10.01 2.49 2.50
CA SER A 38 8.58 2.28 2.18
C SER A 38 7.81 1.47 3.22
N GLN A 39 8.50 0.66 4.06
CA GLN A 39 7.91 -0.34 4.96
C GLN A 39 6.92 -1.32 4.28
N ALA A 40 6.97 -1.42 2.94
CA ALA A 40 6.08 -2.26 2.16
C ALA A 40 6.44 -3.76 2.25
N PRO A 41 5.52 -4.68 1.91
CA PRO A 41 5.79 -6.12 1.91
C PRO A 41 6.95 -6.48 0.96
N LEU A 42 7.85 -7.38 1.37
CA LEU A 42 9.03 -7.78 0.58
C LEU A 42 8.70 -8.24 -0.84
N LYS A 43 7.56 -8.93 -1.02
CA LYS A 43 7.08 -9.37 -2.33
C LYS A 43 6.78 -8.19 -3.24
N ASP A 44 6.19 -7.13 -2.70
CA ASP A 44 5.80 -5.95 -3.46
C ASP A 44 7.01 -5.08 -3.78
N VAL A 45 7.96 -4.94 -2.85
CA VAL A 45 9.25 -4.25 -3.09
C VAL A 45 10.03 -4.90 -4.22
N ARG A 46 10.14 -6.24 -4.22
CA ARG A 46 10.83 -6.98 -5.29
C ARG A 46 10.12 -6.84 -6.64
N ASN A 47 8.79 -6.87 -6.64
CA ASN A 47 7.99 -6.69 -7.86
C ASN A 47 8.06 -5.26 -8.39
N ALA A 48 8.08 -4.26 -7.50
CA ALA A 48 8.23 -2.86 -7.86
C ALA A 48 9.55 -2.65 -8.58
N LEU A 49 10.66 -3.11 -7.99
CA LEU A 49 11.99 -3.02 -8.58
C LEU A 49 12.11 -3.78 -9.91
N ALA A 50 11.44 -4.94 -10.04
CA ALA A 50 11.41 -5.68 -11.30
C ALA A 50 10.59 -4.98 -12.40
N ALA A 51 9.53 -4.27 -12.03
CA ALA A 51 8.67 -3.54 -12.96
C ALA A 51 9.26 -2.19 -13.40
N THR A 52 10.11 -1.59 -12.56
CA THR A 52 10.76 -0.29 -12.83
C THR A 52 12.24 -0.42 -13.20
N GLU A 53 12.72 -1.65 -13.39
CA GLU A 53 14.10 -1.97 -13.78
C GLU A 53 15.17 -1.34 -12.87
N GLY A 54 14.86 -1.16 -11.58
CA GLY A 54 15.76 -0.59 -10.58
C GLY A 54 15.64 0.92 -10.36
N ASP A 55 14.67 1.59 -10.98
CA ASP A 55 14.41 3.01 -10.70
C ASP A 55 13.65 3.19 -9.37
N PHE A 56 14.27 3.90 -8.42
CA PHE A 56 13.75 4.13 -7.06
C PHE A 56 12.49 5.01 -7.02
N PRO A 57 12.47 6.24 -7.58
CA PRO A 57 11.27 7.09 -7.59
C PRO A 57 10.09 6.40 -8.28
N ALA A 58 10.30 5.76 -9.44
CA ALA A 58 9.24 5.01 -10.09
C ALA A 58 8.76 3.83 -9.24
N ALA A 59 9.66 3.14 -8.51
CA ALA A 59 9.29 2.04 -7.62
C ALA A 59 8.42 2.52 -6.45
N PHE A 60 8.70 3.70 -5.89
CA PHE A 60 7.86 4.33 -4.87
C PHE A 60 6.45 4.64 -5.37
N GLU A 61 6.35 5.26 -6.55
CA GLU A 61 5.06 5.55 -7.18
C GLU A 61 4.28 4.26 -7.48
N TRP A 62 4.98 3.21 -7.91
CA TRP A 62 4.38 1.89 -8.13
C TRP A 62 3.85 1.29 -6.83
N LEU A 63 4.62 1.33 -5.74
CA LEU A 63 4.21 0.86 -4.42
C LEU A 63 3.00 1.64 -3.89
N ARG A 64 2.96 2.96 -4.09
CA ARG A 64 1.85 3.81 -3.67
C ARG A 64 0.55 3.45 -4.39
N LYS A 65 0.60 3.34 -5.72
CA LYS A 65 -0.56 2.94 -6.54
C LYS A 65 -1.07 1.56 -6.16
N LYS A 66 -0.16 0.61 -5.93
CA LYS A 66 -0.51 -0.75 -5.48
C LYS A 66 -1.08 -0.78 -4.07
N GLY A 67 -0.56 0.05 -3.16
CA GLY A 67 -1.06 0.21 -1.80
C GLY A 67 -2.54 0.59 -1.79
N ILE A 68 -2.93 1.60 -2.58
CA ILE A 68 -4.32 2.03 -2.72
C ILE A 68 -5.20 0.89 -3.24
N ALA A 69 -4.79 0.21 -4.32
CA ALA A 69 -5.54 -0.92 -4.86
C ALA A 69 -5.69 -2.09 -3.86
N SER A 70 -4.68 -2.32 -3.02
CA SER A 70 -4.74 -3.34 -1.97
C SER A 70 -5.68 -2.94 -0.82
N ALA A 71 -5.74 -1.65 -0.48
CA ALA A 71 -6.65 -1.12 0.52
C ALA A 71 -8.11 -1.24 0.05
N SER A 72 -8.40 -0.91 -1.21
CA SER A 72 -9.74 -1.08 -1.79
C SER A 72 -10.24 -2.52 -1.73
N LYS A 73 -9.35 -3.52 -1.90
CA LYS A 73 -9.71 -4.94 -1.77
C LYS A 73 -9.96 -5.37 -0.33
N LYS A 74 -9.35 -4.68 0.65
CA LYS A 74 -9.54 -4.97 2.08
C LYS A 74 -10.80 -4.33 2.65
N ALA A 75 -11.32 -3.29 2.01
CA ALA A 75 -12.56 -2.60 2.43
C ALA A 75 -13.79 -3.52 2.47
N GLY A 76 -13.81 -4.62 1.69
CA GLY A 76 -14.91 -5.59 1.70
C GLY A 76 -14.87 -6.61 2.84
N ARG A 77 -13.88 -6.54 3.75
CA ARG A 77 -13.78 -7.46 4.89
C ARG A 77 -14.55 -6.91 6.09
N GLN A 78 -15.16 -7.80 6.86
CA GLN A 78 -15.86 -7.42 8.08
C GLN A 78 -14.84 -7.02 9.16
N THR A 79 -14.97 -5.82 9.70
CA THR A 79 -14.19 -5.32 10.83
C THR A 79 -15.09 -5.29 12.07
N GLY A 80 -14.75 -6.06 13.11
CA GLY A 80 -15.51 -6.13 14.36
C GLY A 80 -14.79 -5.53 15.57
N GLU A 81 -13.50 -5.25 15.45
CA GLU A 81 -12.66 -4.69 16.50
C GLU A 81 -12.31 -3.24 16.18
N GLY A 82 -11.65 -2.52 17.10
CA GLY A 82 -11.20 -1.15 16.83
C GLY A 82 -10.79 -0.37 18.07
N LEU A 83 -10.57 0.93 17.87
CA LEU A 83 -10.30 1.87 18.96
C LEU A 83 -11.09 3.15 18.76
N VAL A 84 -11.60 3.70 19.86
CA VAL A 84 -12.27 5.00 19.90
C VAL A 84 -11.34 6.00 20.58
N ALA A 85 -11.05 7.11 19.89
CA ALA A 85 -10.35 8.23 20.50
C ALA A 85 -11.29 9.42 20.67
N VAL A 86 -11.13 10.12 21.79
CA VAL A 86 -11.88 11.32 22.13
C VAL A 86 -10.89 12.44 22.40
N LYS A 87 -11.00 13.55 21.68
CA LYS A 87 -10.31 14.80 21.99
C LYS A 87 -11.33 15.78 22.55
N VAL A 88 -11.13 16.18 23.80
CA VAL A 88 -11.94 17.22 24.46
C VAL A 88 -11.17 18.54 24.40
N ALA A 89 -11.90 19.63 24.20
CA ALA A 89 -11.38 21.00 24.30
C ALA A 89 -10.93 21.27 25.73
N ASP A 90 -9.90 22.11 25.90
CA ASP A 90 -9.44 22.49 27.24
C ASP A 90 -10.50 23.32 27.99
N SER A 91 -11.40 23.97 27.25
CA SER A 91 -12.59 24.66 27.78
C SER A 91 -13.71 23.72 28.25
N GLY A 92 -13.66 22.44 27.87
CA GLY A 92 -14.70 21.45 28.14
C GLY A 92 -15.99 21.62 27.34
N LEU A 93 -16.08 22.62 26.45
CA LEU A 93 -17.32 22.96 25.71
C LEU A 93 -17.48 22.19 24.38
N ALA A 94 -16.39 21.63 23.85
CA ALA A 94 -16.39 20.91 22.59
C ALA A 94 -15.58 19.61 22.71
N ALA A 95 -16.00 18.58 21.98
CA ALA A 95 -15.26 17.33 21.88
C ALA A 95 -15.44 16.71 20.49
N ALA A 96 -14.37 16.11 19.97
CA ALA A 96 -14.40 15.28 18.78
C ALA A 96 -14.20 13.81 19.21
N MET A 97 -15.06 12.93 18.72
CA MET A 97 -14.95 11.49 18.91
C MET A 97 -14.79 10.81 17.56
N VAL A 98 -13.82 9.91 17.45
CA VAL A 98 -13.55 9.15 16.24
C VAL A 98 -13.42 7.68 16.60
N GLU A 99 -14.23 6.85 15.94
CA GLU A 99 -14.11 5.41 15.95
C GLU A 99 -13.34 4.95 14.71
N VAL A 100 -12.29 4.16 14.92
CA VAL A 100 -11.52 3.53 13.83
C VAL A 100 -11.51 2.03 14.04
N ASN A 101 -12.20 1.31 13.16
CA ASN A 101 -12.33 -0.14 13.22
C ASN A 101 -11.14 -0.86 12.56
N SER A 102 -10.84 -2.05 13.07
CA SER A 102 -9.83 -2.98 12.56
C SER A 102 -10.39 -4.41 12.45
N GLU A 103 -9.74 -5.24 11.65
CA GLU A 103 -10.12 -6.66 11.47
C GLU A 103 -9.78 -7.49 12.72
N THR A 104 -8.69 -7.14 13.42
CA THR A 104 -8.23 -7.84 14.63
C THR A 104 -7.82 -6.85 15.72
N ASP A 105 -7.82 -7.32 16.96
CA ASP A 105 -7.41 -6.62 18.19
C ASP A 105 -5.90 -6.34 18.24
N PHE A 106 -5.06 -7.20 17.65
CA PHE A 106 -3.60 -7.00 17.58
C PHE A 106 -3.20 -5.71 16.86
N VAL A 107 -4.02 -5.27 15.90
CA VAL A 107 -3.79 -4.00 15.20
C VAL A 107 -4.19 -2.82 16.09
N ALA A 108 -5.29 -2.93 16.83
CA ALA A 108 -5.78 -1.89 17.74
C ALA A 108 -4.78 -1.61 18.88
N MET A 109 -4.08 -2.63 19.37
CA MET A 109 -3.08 -2.50 20.44
C MET A 109 -1.73 -1.94 19.98
N ASN A 110 -1.49 -1.76 18.68
CA ASN A 110 -0.21 -1.28 18.17
C ASN A 110 -0.05 0.25 18.40
N ASP A 111 1.09 0.67 18.94
CA ASP A 111 1.39 2.10 19.18
C ASP A 111 1.23 2.98 17.93
N LYS A 112 1.60 2.47 16.75
CA LYS A 112 1.44 3.20 15.48
C LYS A 112 -0.04 3.42 15.13
N PHE A 113 -0.89 2.45 15.44
CA PHE A 113 -2.33 2.55 15.21
C PHE A 113 -2.96 3.51 16.22
N GLN A 114 -2.61 3.40 17.50
CA GLN A 114 -3.08 4.34 18.53
C GLN A 114 -2.70 5.79 18.21
N ALA A 115 -1.45 6.03 17.76
CA ALA A 115 -1.00 7.35 17.33
C ALA A 115 -1.78 7.86 16.11
N LEU A 116 -2.08 7.00 15.13
CA LEU A 116 -2.93 7.34 13.99
C LEU A 116 -4.32 7.78 14.48
N VAL A 117 -5.01 6.97 15.28
CA VAL A 117 -6.37 7.29 15.75
C VAL A 117 -6.39 8.59 16.56
N SER A 118 -5.39 8.82 17.41
CA SER A 118 -5.22 10.08 18.13
C SER A 118 -5.03 11.28 17.20
N SER A 119 -4.13 11.17 16.21
CA SER A 119 -3.91 12.24 15.22
C SER A 119 -5.17 12.58 14.40
N VAL A 120 -5.99 11.57 14.09
CA VAL A 120 -7.26 11.78 13.37
C VAL A 120 -8.26 12.51 14.26
N ALA A 121 -8.34 12.15 15.55
CA ALA A 121 -9.21 12.85 16.50
C ALA A 121 -8.79 14.32 16.68
N VAL A 122 -7.49 14.60 16.71
CA VAL A 122 -6.95 15.98 16.75
C VAL A 122 -7.30 16.73 15.46
N ALA A 123 -7.04 16.14 14.29
CA ALA A 123 -7.36 16.79 13.00
C ALA A 123 -8.86 17.05 12.82
N ALA A 124 -9.71 16.14 13.32
CA ALA A 124 -11.16 16.32 13.33
C ALA A 124 -11.58 17.48 14.24
N TYR A 125 -10.97 17.60 15.42
CA TYR A 125 -11.19 18.71 16.34
C TYR A 125 -10.72 20.06 15.77
N GLU A 126 -9.49 20.13 15.23
CA GLU A 126 -8.94 21.36 14.63
C GLU A 126 -9.81 21.86 13.47
N ARG A 127 -10.32 20.95 12.63
CA ARG A 127 -11.22 21.32 11.55
C ARG A 127 -12.57 21.83 12.05
N PHE A 128 -12.98 21.44 13.25
CA PHE A 128 -14.19 21.95 13.90
C PHE A 128 -13.99 23.38 14.43
N GLU A 129 -12.82 23.71 15.00
CA GLU A 129 -12.52 25.10 15.41
C GLU A 129 -12.47 26.08 14.23
N VAL A 130 -12.06 25.63 13.04
CA VAL A 130 -12.09 26.44 11.81
C VAL A 130 -13.54 26.62 11.29
N GLY A 131 -14.49 25.83 11.78
CA GLY A 131 -15.90 25.83 11.35
C GLY A 131 -16.76 26.97 11.88
N GLU A 132 -16.35 27.74 12.90
CA GLU A 132 -17.14 28.88 13.41
C GLU A 132 -16.96 30.18 12.59
N SER A 133 -16.36 30.13 11.40
CA SER A 133 -16.19 31.33 10.55
C SER A 133 -16.65 31.18 9.10
N LYS A 134 -17.73 30.44 8.86
CA LYS A 134 -18.59 30.65 7.67
C LYS A 134 -20.05 30.43 8.00
N GLU A 135 -20.73 31.51 8.41
CA GLU A 135 -22.08 31.75 7.89
C GLU A 135 -21.97 31.75 6.36
N GLU A 136 -22.54 30.74 5.71
CA GLU A 136 -22.84 30.82 4.29
C GLU A 136 -24.35 30.97 4.17
N GLU A 137 -24.75 32.24 4.18
CA GLU A 137 -26.02 32.75 3.70
C GLU A 137 -26.11 32.48 2.19
N ALA A 138 -27.09 31.69 1.76
CA ALA A 138 -27.66 31.69 0.41
C ALA A 138 -29.07 31.08 0.42
#